data_AF-A0A533WJM3-F1
#
_entry.id   AF-A0A533WJM3-F1
#
_cell.length_a   1.000
_cell.length_b   1.000
_cell.length_c   1.000
_cell.angle_alpha   90.00
_cell.angle_beta   90.00
_cell.angle_gamma   90.00
#
_symmetry.space_group_name_H-M   'P 1'
#
loop_
_entity.id
_entity.type
_entity.pdbx_description
1 polymer ?
#
loop_
_entity_poly.entity_id
_entity_poly.type
_entity_poly.pdbx_seq_one_letter_code
_entity_poly.pdbx_strand_id
1 'polypeptide(L)'
;MDALLELDGVTKSFGGLVAVKNLSFSIGEREILGLIGPNGAGKTTVFNLISGVYRPEAGSIRFDGKVISGLKPHEVSSLGVARTFQTVRPFARMSA
;
A
#
# COMPACT_ATOMS: atom_id res chain seq x y z
N MET A 1 -3.78 12.62 -17.96
CA MET A 1 -3.63 11.17 -17.73
C MET A 1 -3.72 11.00 -16.24
N ASP A 2 -4.81 10.41 -15.78
CA ASP A 2 -5.10 10.32 -14.35
C ASP A 2 -4.31 9.15 -13.73
N ALA A 3 -3.78 9.36 -12.53
CA ALA A 3 -3.04 8.33 -11.81
C ALA A 3 -3.99 7.22 -11.34
N LEU A 4 -3.61 5.96 -11.56
CA LEU A 4 -4.35 4.80 -11.05
C LEU A 4 -4.16 4.65 -9.54
N LEU A 5 -2.94 4.87 -9.03
CA LEU A 5 -2.64 4.90 -7.60
C LEU A 5 -1.94 6.22 -7.27
N GLU A 6 -2.34 6.85 -6.18
CA GLU A 6 -1.73 8.09 -5.70
C GLU A 6 -1.55 8.03 -4.19
N LEU A 7 -0.34 8.34 -3.74
CA LEU A 7 -0.01 8.62 -2.35
C LEU A 7 0.36 10.09 -2.25
N ASP A 8 -0.25 10.80 -1.31
CA ASP A 8 -0.03 12.22 -1.09
C ASP A 8 0.26 12.50 0.38
N GLY A 9 1.51 12.86 0.69
CA GLY A 9 1.96 13.28 2.02
C GLY A 9 1.90 12.19 3.07
N VAL A 10 1.95 10.92 2.67
CA VAL A 10 1.64 9.78 3.54
C VAL A 10 2.68 9.64 4.64
N THR A 11 2.23 9.63 5.89
CA THR A 11 3.07 9.44 7.07
C THR A 11 2.55 8.31 7.96
N LYS A 12 3.46 7.49 8.49
CA LYS A 12 3.14 6.42 9.44
C LYS A 12 4.25 6.22 10.47
N SER A 13 3.85 6.19 11.74
CA SER A 13 4.71 5.91 12.89
C SER A 13 4.31 4.62 13.62
N PHE A 14 5.26 4.06 14.38
CA PHE A 14 5.05 2.96 15.32
C PHE A 14 5.84 3.23 16.60
N GLY A 15 5.16 3.42 17.74
CA GLY A 15 5.82 3.59 19.03
C GLY A 15 6.89 4.69 19.06
N GLY A 16 6.68 5.80 18.34
CA GLY A 16 7.62 6.91 18.23
C GLY A 16 8.62 6.81 17.05
N LEU A 17 8.73 5.66 16.39
CA LEU A 17 9.53 5.51 15.18
C LEU A 17 8.71 5.87 13.93
N VAL A 18 9.12 6.90 13.19
CA VAL A 18 8.49 7.26 11.91
C VAL A 18 9.00 6.33 10.81
N ALA A 19 8.18 5.35 10.41
CA ALA A 19 8.54 4.35 9.41
C ALA A 19 8.33 4.84 7.96
N VAL A 20 7.38 5.75 7.74
CA VAL A 20 7.16 6.44 6.47
C VAL A 20 6.91 7.91 6.79
N LYS A 21 7.66 8.83 6.16
CA LYS A 21 7.59 10.26 6.44
C LYS A 21 7.30 11.03 5.17
N ASN A 22 6.12 11.66 5.09
CA ASN A 22 5.70 12.55 4.00
C ASN A 22 5.96 11.98 2.59
N LEU A 23 5.56 10.73 2.35
CA LEU A 23 5.78 10.04 1.09
C LEU A 23 4.70 10.41 0.08
N SER A 24 5.11 10.93 -1.09
CA SER A 24 4.22 11.17 -2.23
C SER A 24 4.76 10.52 -3.50
N PHE A 25 3.90 9.82 -4.22
CA PHE A 25 4.15 9.34 -5.58
C PHE A 25 2.83 8.95 -6.25
N SER A 26 2.85 8.80 -7.57
CA SER A 26 1.73 8.27 -8.34
C SER A 26 2.19 7.13 -9.25
N ILE A 27 1.25 6.28 -9.65
CA ILE A 27 1.43 5.21 -10.62
C ILE A 27 0.27 5.30 -11.61
N GLY A 28 0.57 5.40 -12.90
CA GLY A 28 -0.40 5.36 -13.98
C GLY A 28 -0.91 3.95 -14.29
N GLU A 29 -1.95 3.85 -15.11
CA GLU A 29 -2.35 2.54 -15.63
C GLU A 29 -1.23 1.87 -16.42
N ARG A 30 -1.05 0.56 -16.21
CA ARG A 30 -0.02 -0.27 -16.88
C ARG A 30 1.42 0.14 -16.59
N GLU A 31 1.65 0.99 -15.60
CA GLU A 31 2.98 1.36 -15.14
C GLU A 31 3.52 0.35 -14.12
N ILE A 32 4.83 0.10 -14.18
CA ILE A 32 5.55 -0.72 -13.20
C ILE A 32 6.49 0.17 -12.40
N LEU A 33 6.20 0.34 -11.11
CA LEU A 33 7.05 1.09 -10.18
C LEU A 33 7.81 0.15 -9.24
N GLY A 34 9.12 0.32 -9.14
CA GLY A 34 9.98 -0.40 -8.20
C GLY A 34 10.26 0.42 -6.94
N LEU A 35 9.85 -0.07 -5.76
CA LEU A 35 10.22 0.52 -4.47
C LEU A 35 11.42 -0.22 -3.87
N ILE A 36 12.60 0.39 -3.97
CA ILE A 36 13.87 -0.17 -3.47
C ILE A 36 14.37 0.57 -2.22
N GLY A 37 15.20 -0.10 -1.43
CA GLY A 37 15.82 0.47 -0.23
C GLY A 37 16.29 -0.60 0.74
N PRO A 38 17.09 -0.27 1.76
CA PRO A 38 17.60 -1.23 2.74
C PRO A 38 16.49 -1.83 3.62
N ASN A 39 16.80 -2.88 4.37
CA ASN A 39 15.89 -3.41 5.38
C ASN A 39 15.57 -2.34 6.42
N GLY A 40 14.31 -2.28 6.86
CA GLY A 40 13.84 -1.22 7.77
C GLY A 40 13.49 0.11 7.11
N ALA A 41 13.73 0.32 5.81
CA ALA A 41 13.41 1.58 5.11
C ALA A 41 11.91 1.85 4.90
N GLY A 42 11.00 1.10 5.53
CA GLY A 42 9.56 1.34 5.44
C GLY A 42 8.84 0.71 4.23
N LYS A 43 9.52 -0.04 3.37
CA LYS A 43 8.91 -0.67 2.16
C LYS A 43 7.65 -1.49 2.47
N THR A 44 7.76 -2.43 3.41
CA THR A 44 6.62 -3.26 3.84
C THR A 44 5.52 -2.41 4.47
N THR A 45 5.86 -1.32 5.16
CA THR A 45 4.91 -0.36 5.71
C THR A 45 4.13 0.33 4.59
N VAL A 46 4.77 0.76 3.51
CA VAL A 46 4.10 1.34 2.32
C VAL A 46 3.09 0.36 1.73
N PHE A 47 3.49 -0.91 1.51
CA PHE A 47 2.55 -1.93 1.04
C PHE A 47 1.39 -2.17 2.01
N ASN A 48 1.65 -2.17 3.32
CA ASN A 48 0.60 -2.30 4.34
C ASN A 48 -0.37 -1.11 4.34
N LEU A 49 0.11 0.10 4.10
CA LEU A 49 -0.72 1.30 3.98
C LEU A 49 -1.62 1.24 2.74
N ILE A 50 -1.05 0.90 1.58
CA ILE A 50 -1.81 0.76 0.32
C ILE A 50 -2.88 -0.33 0.43
N SER A 51 -2.53 -1.48 1.03
CA SER A 51 -3.46 -2.61 1.20
C SER A 51 -4.42 -2.49 2.39
N GLY A 52 -4.48 -1.33 3.06
CA GLY A 52 -5.42 -1.07 4.16
C GLY A 52 -5.11 -1.80 5.48
N VAL A 53 -3.95 -2.46 5.60
CA VAL A 53 -3.51 -3.11 6.85
C VAL A 53 -3.23 -2.06 7.92
N TYR A 54 -2.68 -0.91 7.51
CA TYR A 54 -2.48 0.23 8.39
C TYR A 54 -3.18 1.46 7.84
N ARG A 55 -3.71 2.29 8.73
CA ARG A 55 -4.14 3.64 8.42
C ARG A 55 -2.96 4.61 8.53
N PRO A 56 -2.75 5.50 7.56
CA PRO A 56 -1.77 6.58 7.70
C PRO A 56 -2.20 7.55 8.81
N GLU A 57 -1.22 8.18 9.46
CA GLU A 57 -1.46 9.22 10.47
C GLU A 57 -1.68 10.60 9.83
N ALA A 58 -1.07 10.82 8.66
CA ALA A 58 -1.27 12.00 7.83
C ALA A 58 -1.17 11.63 6.34
N GLY A 59 -1.71 12.49 5.49
CA GLY A 59 -1.78 12.27 4.04
C GLY A 59 -2.95 11.39 3.62
N SER A 60 -3.02 11.10 2.33
CA SER A 60 -4.10 10.28 1.74
C SER A 60 -3.58 9.31 0.70
N ILE A 61 -4.34 8.23 0.48
CA ILE A 61 -4.07 7.25 -0.57
C ILE A 61 -5.34 7.13 -1.41
N ARG A 62 -5.20 7.29 -2.73
CA ARG A 62 -6.29 7.13 -3.71
C ARG A 62 -5.97 6.01 -4.67
N PHE A 63 -7.00 5.25 -5.04
CA PHE A 63 -6.96 4.30 -6.15
C PHE A 63 -8.12 4.60 -7.09
N ASP A 64 -7.82 4.82 -8.37
CA ASP A 64 -8.79 5.21 -9.40
C ASP A 64 -9.69 6.38 -8.95
N GLY A 65 -9.04 7.45 -8.46
CA GLY A 65 -9.69 8.63 -7.90
C GLY A 65 -10.40 8.45 -6.55
N LYS A 66 -10.58 7.21 -6.05
CA LYS A 66 -11.27 6.93 -4.79
C LYS A 66 -10.31 6.87 -3.62
N VAL A 67 -10.62 7.57 -2.53
CA VAL A 67 -9.83 7.50 -1.28
C VAL A 67 -9.96 6.11 -0.68
N ILE A 68 -8.83 5.42 -0.49
CA ILE A 68 -8.74 4.10 0.13
C ILE A 68 -8.09 4.11 1.51
N SER A 69 -7.49 5.24 1.90
CA SER A 69 -6.87 5.38 3.22
C SER A 69 -7.89 5.22 4.35
N GLY A 70 -7.75 4.17 5.15
CA GLY A 70 -8.64 3.86 6.28
C GLY A 70 -9.69 2.78 5.99
N LEU A 71 -9.84 2.34 4.74
CA LEU A 71 -10.62 1.15 4.40
C LEU A 71 -9.91 -0.12 4.92
N LYS A 72 -10.69 -1.15 5.23
CA LYS A 72 -10.18 -2.47 5.62
C LYS A 72 -9.62 -3.19 4.40
N PRO A 73 -8.68 -4.14 4.58
CA PRO A 73 -8.04 -4.83 3.45
C PRO A 73 -9.00 -5.50 2.45
N HIS A 74 -10.13 -6.06 2.91
CA HIS A 74 -11.11 -6.69 2.02
C HIS A 74 -11.91 -5.68 1.19
N GLU A 75 -12.10 -4.46 1.70
CA GLU A 75 -12.74 -3.37 0.98
C GLU A 75 -11.79 -2.84 -0.11
N VAL A 76 -10.51 -2.65 0.25
CA VAL A 76 -9.45 -2.27 -0.70
C VAL A 76 -9.29 -3.32 -1.81
N SER A 77 -9.29 -4.61 -1.45
CA SER A 77 -9.23 -5.70 -2.44
C SER A 77 -10.43 -5.70 -3.37
N SER A 78 -11.64 -5.40 -2.87
CA SER A 78 -12.86 -5.34 -3.69
C SER A 78 -12.83 -4.20 -4.71
N LEU A 79 -11.97 -3.20 -4.51
CA LEU A 79 -11.74 -2.10 -5.46
C LEU A 79 -10.71 -2.43 -6.54
N GLY A 80 -10.05 -3.59 -6.48
CA GLY A 80 -9.08 -4.04 -7.49
C GLY A 80 -7.61 -3.97 -7.07
N VAL A 81 -7.32 -3.59 -5.82
CA VAL A 81 -5.95 -3.58 -5.28
C VAL A 81 -5.63 -4.91 -4.62
N ALA A 82 -4.86 -5.75 -5.31
CA ALA A 82 -4.39 -7.03 -4.78
C ALA A 82 -2.94 -6.93 -4.29
N ARG A 83 -2.59 -7.77 -3.31
CA ARG A 83 -1.23 -7.86 -2.77
C ARG A 83 -0.78 -9.31 -2.68
N THR A 84 0.42 -9.56 -3.18
CA THR A 84 1.18 -10.78 -2.91
C THR A 84 2.01 -10.61 -1.63
N PHE A 85 2.20 -11.69 -0.90
CA PHE A 85 2.99 -11.69 0.35
C PHE A 85 4.33 -12.36 0.11
N GLN A 86 5.37 -11.90 0.82
CA GLN A 86 6.72 -12.45 0.72
C GLN A 86 6.75 -13.97 0.97
N THR A 87 5.96 -14.44 1.94
CA THR A 87 5.73 -15.86 2.16
C THR A 87 4.42 -16.25 1.50
N VAL A 88 4.49 -17.08 0.46
CA VAL A 88 3.32 -17.67 -0.17
C VAL A 88 2.67 -18.63 0.83
N ARG A 89 1.36 -18.49 1.05
CA ARG A 89 0.57 -19.38 1.92
C ARG A 89 -0.55 -20.02 1.08
N PRO A 90 -0.22 -21.02 0.24
CA PRO A 90 -1.24 -21.69 -0.54
C PRO A 90 -2.17 -22.49 0.39
N PHE A 91 -3.41 -22.70 -0.04
CA PHE A 91 -4.32 -23.60 0.66
C PHE A 91 -3.82 -25.04 0.47
N ALA A 92 -3.22 -25.62 1.50
CA ALA A 92 -2.53 -26.92 1.45
C ALA A 92 -3.41 -28.11 1.00
N ARG A 93 -4.74 -27.95 0.95
CA ARG A 93 -5.70 -28.99 0.55
C ARG A 93 -6.41 -28.70 -0.77
N MET A 94 -6.01 -27.66 -1.50
CA MET A 94 -6.52 -27.38 -2.83
C MET A 94 -5.60 -28.02 -3.88
N SER A 95 -6.17 -28.45 -5.01
CA SER A 95 -5.37 -28.90 -6.15
C SER A 95 -4.55 -27.72 -6.70
N ALA A 96 -3.40 -28.06 -7.29
CA ALA A 96 -2.60 -27.10 -8.05
C ALA A 96 -3.37 -26.61 -9.29
#